data_AF-A0A940UXJ4-F1
#
_entry.id   AF-A0A940UXJ4-F1
#
_cell.length_a   1.000
_cell.length_b   1.000
_cell.length_c   1.000
_cell.angle_alpha   90.00
_cell.angle_beta   90.00
_cell.angle_gamma   90.00
#
_symmetry.space_group_name_H-M   'P 1'
#
loop_
_entity.id
_entity.type
_entity.pdbx_description
1 polymer ?
#
loop_
_entity_poly.entity_id
_entity_poly.type
_entity_poly.pdbx_seq_one_letter_code
_entity_poly.pdbx_strand_id
1 'polypeptide(L)'
;MRRKDETRQKKDNDIARDTHGIERNARAYYLSGLSHEERGEYANAIRDYDRAISLDPGLAWAYYHRGIAHGGAGHRRKKVEDLRAAARLGLGIAIDMLTVCDRLHKRPKGAKTSL
;
A
#
# COMPACT_ATOMS: atom_id res chain seq x y z
N MET A 1 -30.89 -42.80 8.00
CA MET A 1 -29.51 -42.53 7.58
C MET A 1 -29.35 -41.06 7.17
N ARG A 2 -28.94 -40.16 8.07
CA ARG A 2 -28.52 -38.77 7.77
C ARG A 2 -27.56 -38.29 8.87
N ARG A 3 -26.26 -38.55 8.73
CA ARG A 3 -25.20 -38.12 9.68
C ARG A 3 -23.87 -37.85 8.96
N LYS A 4 -23.88 -37.23 7.77
CA LYS A 4 -22.64 -36.95 7.03
C LYS A 4 -22.46 -35.51 6.56
N ASP A 5 -23.48 -34.64 6.66
CA ASP A 5 -23.38 -33.27 6.14
C ASP A 5 -22.94 -32.22 7.18
N GLU A 6 -23.14 -32.46 8.48
CA GLU A 6 -22.76 -31.50 9.53
C GLU A 6 -21.24 -31.37 9.75
N THR A 7 -20.45 -32.33 9.26
CA THR A 7 -18.98 -32.31 9.41
C THR A 7 -18.28 -31.48 8.32
N ARG A 8 -18.99 -31.07 7.27
CA ARG A 8 -18.41 -30.22 6.21
C ARG A 8 -18.43 -28.74 6.58
N GLN A 9 -19.48 -28.30 7.28
CA GLN A 9 -19.63 -26.90 7.70
C GLN A 9 -18.65 -26.46 8.81
N LYS A 10 -18.05 -27.40 9.55
CA LYS A 10 -17.10 -27.09 10.63
C LYS A 10 -15.68 -26.83 10.13
N LYS A 11 -15.29 -27.33 8.96
CA LYS A 11 -13.91 -27.20 8.46
C LYS A 11 -13.64 -25.87 7.73
N ASP A 12 -14.68 -25.22 7.25
CA ASP A 12 -14.58 -23.95 6.52
C ASP A 12 -14.64 -22.72 7.47
N ASN A 13 -14.87 -22.92 8.77
CA ASN A 13 -15.02 -21.86 9.78
C ASN A 13 -13.76 -21.61 10.64
N ASP A 14 -12.67 -22.33 10.35
CA ASP A 14 -11.40 -22.17 11.06
C ASP A 14 -10.48 -21.15 10.36
N ILE A 15 -10.59 -20.98 9.03
CA ILE A 15 -9.75 -20.04 8.27
C ILE A 15 -10.17 -18.57 8.51
N ALA A 16 -11.46 -18.31 8.73
CA ALA A 16 -11.99 -16.94 8.87
C ALA A 16 -11.75 -16.28 10.23
N ARG A 17 -11.34 -17.04 11.25
CA ARG A 17 -11.11 -16.50 12.61
C ARG A 17 -9.69 -15.94 12.79
N ASP A 18 -8.72 -16.46 12.05
CA ASP A 18 -7.32 -16.02 12.12
C ASP A 18 -7.05 -14.81 11.23
N THR A 19 -7.80 -14.64 10.14
CA THR A 19 -7.67 -13.46 9.25
C THR A 19 -7.97 -12.15 9.96
N HIS A 20 -8.98 -12.12 10.83
CA HIS A 20 -9.32 -10.93 11.62
C HIS A 20 -8.20 -10.49 12.57
N GLY A 21 -7.38 -11.43 13.07
CA GLY A 21 -6.20 -11.13 13.88
C GLY A 21 -5.03 -10.60 13.04
N ILE A 22 -4.81 -11.20 11.87
CA ILE A 22 -3.78 -10.78 10.91
C ILE A 22 -4.08 -9.37 10.38
N GLU A 23 -5.33 -9.09 10.00
CA GLU A 23 -5.80 -7.77 9.56
C GLU A 23 -5.69 -6.72 10.67
N ARG A 24 -6.01 -7.08 11.92
CA ARG A 24 -5.86 -6.17 13.07
C ARG A 24 -4.41 -5.80 13.30
N ASN A 25 -3.50 -6.77 13.15
CA ASN A 25 -2.07 -6.53 13.26
C ASN A 25 -1.56 -5.67 12.09
N ALA A 26 -1.99 -5.94 10.85
CA ALA A 26 -1.65 -5.12 9.69
C ALA A 26 -2.08 -3.66 9.89
N ARG A 27 -3.31 -3.44 10.36
CA ARG A 27 -3.83 -2.12 10.67
C ARG A 27 -3.06 -1.42 11.78
N ALA A 28 -2.66 -2.15 12.84
CA ALA A 28 -1.85 -1.58 13.92
C ALA A 28 -0.51 -1.04 13.41
N TYR A 29 0.21 -1.83 12.61
CA TYR A 29 1.46 -1.38 11.99
C TYR A 29 1.25 -0.22 11.02
N TYR A 30 0.16 -0.24 10.24
CA TYR A 30 -0.19 0.90 9.38
C TYR A 30 -0.37 2.21 10.17
N LEU A 31 -1.09 2.16 11.30
CA LEU A 31 -1.28 3.33 12.16
C LEU A 31 0.03 3.80 12.82
N SER A 32 0.89 2.88 13.24
CA SER A 32 2.24 3.22 13.73
C SER A 32 3.08 3.90 12.65
N GLY A 33 3.03 3.39 11.41
CA GLY A 33 3.70 4.00 10.27
C GLY A 33 3.25 5.45 10.03
N LEU A 34 1.95 5.71 10.11
CA LEU A 34 1.40 7.08 10.00
C LEU A 34 1.94 8.00 11.09
N SER A 35 1.99 7.53 12.34
CA SER A 35 2.52 8.34 13.44
C SER A 35 4.00 8.68 13.24
N HIS A 36 4.81 7.73 12.73
CA HIS A 36 6.20 8.00 12.38
C HIS A 36 6.33 8.95 11.18
N GLU A 37 5.46 8.83 10.18
CA GLU A 37 5.40 9.75 9.02
C GLU A 37 5.14 11.19 9.47
N GLU A 38 4.15 11.40 10.34
CA GLU A 38 3.80 12.71 10.92
C GLU A 38 4.97 13.33 11.71
N ARG A 39 5.80 12.50 12.34
CA ARG A 39 7.01 12.91 13.06
C ARG A 39 8.23 13.11 12.15
N GLY A 40 8.10 12.87 10.84
CA GLY A 40 9.21 12.93 9.88
C GLY A 40 10.19 11.75 9.98
N GLU A 41 9.86 10.72 10.75
CA GLU A 41 10.70 9.53 10.97
C GLU A 41 10.49 8.52 9.82
N TYR A 42 10.80 8.93 8.59
CA TYR A 42 10.44 8.17 7.40
C TYR A 42 10.99 6.74 7.37
N ALA A 43 12.18 6.49 7.94
CA ALA A 43 12.76 5.14 8.00
C ALA A 43 11.94 4.19 8.90
N ASN A 44 11.45 4.69 10.04
CA ASN A 44 10.57 3.92 10.93
C ASN A 44 9.21 3.69 10.27
N ALA A 45 8.65 4.74 9.64
CA ALA A 45 7.38 4.65 8.92
C ALA A 45 7.42 3.56 7.82
N ILE A 46 8.49 3.54 7.02
CA ILE A 46 8.69 2.54 5.95
C ILE A 46 8.68 1.12 6.53
N ARG A 47 9.41 0.88 7.64
CA ARG A 47 9.48 -0.44 8.27
C ARG A 47 8.11 -0.91 8.77
N ASP A 48 7.32 0.00 9.33
CA ASP A 48 5.98 -0.32 9.82
C ASP A 48 5.02 -0.59 8.66
N TYR A 49 5.09 0.18 7.58
CA TYR A 49 4.32 -0.12 6.37
C TYR A 49 4.75 -1.45 5.72
N ASP A 50 6.04 -1.77 5.70
CA ASP A 50 6.53 -3.08 5.22
C ASP A 50 5.92 -4.22 6.02
N ARG A 51 5.79 -4.05 7.34
CA ARG A 51 5.16 -5.05 8.19
C ARG A 51 3.65 -5.13 7.95
N ALA A 52 2.97 -4.00 7.78
CA ALA A 52 1.57 -3.95 7.43
C ALA A 52 1.28 -4.67 6.10
N ILE A 53 2.09 -4.41 5.07
CA ILE A 53 2.01 -5.02 3.75
C ILE A 53 2.30 -6.53 3.79
N SER A 54 3.26 -6.95 4.62
CA SER A 54 3.58 -8.37 4.78
C SER A 54 2.43 -9.17 5.42
N LEU A 55 1.60 -8.49 6.23
CA LEU A 55 0.45 -9.09 6.89
C LEU A 55 -0.82 -9.00 6.02
N ASP A 56 -1.02 -7.87 5.36
CA ASP A 56 -2.10 -7.64 4.40
C ASP A 56 -1.55 -7.04 3.10
N PRO A 57 -1.21 -7.88 2.11
CA PRO A 57 -0.76 -7.43 0.80
C PRO A 57 -1.84 -6.68 0.01
N GLY A 58 -3.10 -6.74 0.42
CA GLY A 58 -4.23 -6.02 -0.18
C GLY A 58 -4.42 -4.60 0.35
N LEU A 59 -3.69 -4.21 1.40
CA LEU A 59 -3.81 -2.90 2.03
C LEU A 59 -3.21 -1.78 1.15
N ALA A 60 -3.98 -1.32 0.16
CA ALA A 60 -3.55 -0.32 -0.82
C ALA A 60 -3.02 0.98 -0.17
N TRP A 61 -3.61 1.38 0.95
CA TRP A 61 -3.18 2.56 1.72
C TRP A 61 -1.77 2.41 2.31
N ALA A 62 -1.36 1.21 2.72
CA ALA A 62 -0.01 1.00 3.23
C ALA A 62 1.05 1.21 2.14
N TYR A 63 0.79 0.76 0.91
CA TYR A 63 1.66 1.07 -0.23
C TYR A 63 1.69 2.56 -0.54
N TYR A 64 0.54 3.24 -0.53
CA TYR A 64 0.50 4.68 -0.78
C TYR A 64 1.36 5.47 0.21
N HIS A 65 1.18 5.23 1.51
CA HIS A 65 1.91 5.93 2.56
C HIS A 65 3.39 5.54 2.61
N ARG A 66 3.74 4.27 2.36
CA ARG A 66 5.15 3.87 2.17
C ARG A 66 5.79 4.63 1.01
N GLY A 67 5.05 4.84 -0.08
CA GLY A 67 5.49 5.68 -1.20
C GLY A 67 5.71 7.14 -0.82
N ILE A 68 4.83 7.73 0.00
CA ILE A 68 5.01 9.08 0.53
C ILE A 68 6.24 9.17 1.43
N ALA A 69 6.41 8.23 2.37
CA ALA A 69 7.57 8.16 3.24
C ALA A 69 8.89 7.98 2.46
N HIS A 70 8.90 7.16 1.40
CA HIS A 70 10.03 7.08 0.47
C HIS A 70 10.28 8.41 -0.25
N GLY A 71 9.24 9.15 -0.62
CA GLY A 71 9.36 10.51 -1.17
C GLY A 71 10.02 11.48 -0.20
N GLY A 72 9.59 11.48 1.07
CA GLY A 72 10.18 12.28 2.14
C GLY A 72 11.64 11.93 2.42
N ALA A 73 11.98 10.64 2.34
CA ALA A 73 13.36 10.16 2.44
C ALA A 73 14.22 10.35 1.17
N GLY A 74 13.70 11.00 0.12
CA GLY A 74 14.42 11.25 -1.14
C GLY A 74 14.46 10.08 -2.13
N HIS A 75 13.85 8.94 -1.80
CA HIS A 75 13.80 7.74 -2.63
C HIS A 75 12.70 7.81 -3.71
N ARG A 76 12.85 8.75 -4.67
CA ARG A 76 11.84 9.00 -5.73
C ARG A 76 11.46 7.78 -6.55
N ARG A 77 12.40 6.88 -6.86
CA ARG A 77 12.12 5.65 -7.59
C ARG A 77 11.18 4.72 -6.82
N LYS A 78 11.46 4.49 -5.53
CA LYS A 78 10.65 3.63 -4.66
C LYS A 78 9.25 4.22 -4.45
N LYS A 79 9.13 5.54 -4.29
CA LYS A 79 7.84 6.24 -4.27
C LYS A 79 6.96 5.85 -5.47
N VAL A 80 7.50 5.92 -6.69
CA VAL A 80 6.73 5.64 -7.92
C VAL A 80 6.32 4.16 -7.98
N GLU A 81 7.20 3.26 -7.56
CA GLU A 81 6.91 1.83 -7.50
C GLU A 81 5.74 1.53 -6.54
N ASP A 82 5.77 2.12 -5.36
CA ASP A 82 4.74 1.94 -4.34
C ASP A 82 3.40 2.54 -4.73
N LEU A 83 3.40 3.74 -5.31
CA LEU A 83 2.18 4.34 -5.85
C LEU A 83 1.57 3.49 -6.97
N ARG A 84 2.40 2.83 -7.79
CA ARG A 84 1.91 1.89 -8.82
C ARG A 84 1.30 0.64 -8.18
N ALA A 85 1.88 0.12 -7.11
CA ALA A 85 1.30 -0.99 -6.36
C ALA A 85 -0.07 -0.61 -5.78
N ALA A 86 -0.17 0.55 -5.13
CA ALA A 86 -1.43 1.07 -4.60
C ALA A 86 -2.49 1.26 -5.70
N ALA A 87 -2.10 1.80 -6.85
CA ALA A 87 -3.00 1.96 -8.01
C ALA A 87 -3.52 0.62 -8.55
N ARG A 88 -2.67 -0.42 -8.63
CA ARG A 88 -3.09 -1.78 -9.04
C ARG A 88 -4.10 -2.40 -8.09
N LEU A 89 -4.04 -2.03 -6.80
CA LEU A 89 -5.00 -2.44 -5.78
C LEU A 89 -6.28 -1.60 -5.78
N GLY A 90 -6.44 -0.67 -6.73
CA GLY A 90 -7.66 0.12 -6.92
C GLY A 90 -7.67 1.46 -6.18
N LEU A 91 -6.56 1.91 -5.60
CA LEU A 91 -6.50 3.21 -4.93
C LEU A 91 -6.40 4.35 -5.96
N GLY A 92 -7.54 4.99 -6.26
CA GLY A 92 -7.64 6.06 -7.28
C GLY A 92 -6.71 7.25 -7.04
N ILE A 93 -6.55 7.68 -5.78
CA ILE A 93 -5.65 8.79 -5.43
C ILE A 93 -4.18 8.52 -5.80
N ALA A 94 -3.76 7.25 -5.84
CA ALA A 94 -2.41 6.90 -6.26
C ALA A 94 -2.21 7.13 -7.77
N ILE A 95 -3.24 6.93 -8.60
CA ILE A 95 -3.22 7.20 -10.04
C ILE A 95 -3.07 8.70 -10.29
N ASP A 96 -3.83 9.52 -9.55
CA ASP A 96 -3.74 10.98 -9.65
C ASP A 96 -2.34 11.47 -9.27
N MET A 97 -1.79 10.95 -8.17
CA MET A 97 -0.43 11.29 -7.72
C MET A 97 0.65 10.88 -8.72
N LEU A 98 0.50 9.72 -9.37
CA LEU A 98 1.39 9.31 -10.46
C LEU A 98 1.27 10.22 -11.67
N THR A 99 0.06 10.63 -12.02
CA THR A 99 -0.20 11.54 -13.15
C THR A 99 0.43 12.91 -12.91
N VAL A 100 0.33 13.43 -11.68
CA VAL A 100 1.02 14.68 -11.28
C VAL A 100 2.54 14.50 -11.37
N CYS A 101 3.08 13.38 -10.88
CA CYS A 101 4.52 13.10 -10.98
C CYS A 101 5.01 12.99 -12.43
N ASP A 102 4.23 12.40 -13.34
CA ASP A 102 4.59 12.25 -14.76
C ASP A 102 4.49 13.59 -15.51
N ARG A 103 3.48 14.40 -15.20
CA ARG A 103 3.29 15.75 -15.75
C ARG A 103 4.42 16.70 -15.37
N LEU A 104 5.00 16.53 -14.17
CA LEU A 104 6.19 17.30 -13.73
C LEU A 104 7.50 16.86 -14.40
N HIS A 105 7.60 15.61 -14.87
CA HIS A 105 8.81 15.10 -15.54
C HIS A 105 8.76 15.20 -17.07
N LYS A 106 7.57 15.27 -17.66
CA LYS A 106 7.40 15.73 -19.04
C LYS A 106 7.64 17.24 -19.10
N ARG A 107 8.90 17.66 -18.98
CA ARG A 107 9.34 18.82 -19.75
C ARG A 107 9.03 18.48 -21.20
N PRO A 108 8.37 19.36 -21.98
CA PRO A 108 8.26 19.16 -23.41
C PRO A 108 9.69 19.04 -23.94
N LYS A 109 10.12 17.81 -24.29
CA LYS A 109 11.31 17.62 -25.11
C LYS A 109 10.93 18.24 -26.45
N GLY A 110 11.54 19.40 -26.71
CA GLY A 110 11.05 20.35 -27.70
C GLY A 110 10.88 19.79 -29.10
N ALA A 111 9.98 20.41 -29.85
CA ALA A 111 9.93 20.49 -31.31
C ALA A 111 8.69 21.34 -31.66
N LYS A 112 8.75 22.51 -32.31
CA LYS A 112 9.83 23.15 -33.06
C LYS A 112 9.72 24.66 -32.91
N THR A 113 10.80 25.33 -32.51
CA THR A 113 11.13 26.64 -33.06
C THR A 113 11.66 26.38 -34.47
N SER A 114 10.88 26.77 -35.47
CA SER A 114 11.36 26.92 -36.84
C SER A 114 10.80 28.25 -37.32
N LEU A 115 11.72 29.04 -37.89
CA LEU A 115 11.69 30.46 -38.26
C LEU A 115 10.39 30.93 -38.91
#